data_AF-A0A5J5GA67-F1
#
_entry.id   AF-A0A5J5GA67-F1
#
_cell.length_a   1.000
_cell.length_b   1.000
_cell.length_c   1.000
_cell.angle_alpha   90.00
_cell.angle_beta   90.00
_cell.angle_gamma   90.00
#
_symmetry.space_group_name_H-M   'P 1'
#
loop_
_entity.id
_entity.type
_entity.pdbx_description
1 polymer ?
#
loop_
_entity_poly.entity_id
_entity_poly.type
_entity_poly.pdbx_seq_one_letter_code
_entity_poly.pdbx_strand_id
1 'polypeptide(L)'
;MHLPSAIQHLYPDADAFRDFIVQDDSDGRGPYIAYWGLDSPQPTDEELQQAWAEYQKTDNPSTKPKSLEQRIVTLEQQNASLLLALTEVQGEKRKNRGGLMSLWSGKK
;
A
#
# COMPACT_ATOMS: atom_id res chain seq x y z
N MET A 1 3.20 -1.02 15.19
CA MET A 1 1.79 -1.10 15.61
C MET A 1 0.97 -0.18 14.73
N HIS A 2 -0.25 -0.56 14.30
CA HIS A 2 -1.10 0.31 13.47
C HIS A 2 -2.16 0.99 14.34
N LEU A 3 -1.80 2.16 14.90
CA LEU A 3 -2.64 2.90 15.85
C LEU A 3 -4.07 3.17 15.34
N PRO A 4 -4.31 3.62 14.10
CA PRO A 4 -5.67 3.89 13.65
C PRO A 4 -6.57 2.66 13.70
N SER A 5 -6.03 1.47 13.40
CA SER A 5 -6.81 0.23 13.48
C SER A 5 -7.10 -0.20 14.91
N ALA A 6 -6.15 -0.02 15.82
CA ALA A 6 -6.37 -0.30 17.24
C ALA A 6 -7.44 0.62 17.84
N ILE A 7 -7.37 1.92 17.52
CA ILE A 7 -8.35 2.91 17.95
C ILE A 7 -9.73 2.59 17.38
N GLN A 8 -9.84 2.28 16.09
CA GLN A 8 -11.12 1.88 15.48
C GLN A 8 -11.69 0.59 16.08
N HIS A 9 -10.83 -0.33 16.54
CA HIS A 9 -11.29 -1.55 17.20
C HIS A 9 -11.88 -1.26 18.58
N LEU A 10 -11.28 -0.36 19.36
CA LEU A 10 -11.78 0.08 20.67
C LEU A 10 -13.00 1.00 20.55
N TYR A 11 -13.00 1.87 19.54
CA TYR A 11 -14.01 2.89 19.29
C TYR A 11 -14.54 2.73 17.86
N PRO A 12 -15.42 1.75 17.61
CA PRO A 12 -15.94 1.48 16.27
C PRO A 12 -16.73 2.64 15.67
N ASP A 13 -17.32 3.48 16.52
CA ASP A 13 -18.10 4.66 16.11
C ASP A 13 -17.23 5.91 15.87
N ALA A 14 -15.93 5.86 16.18
CA ALA A 14 -15.04 7.00 15.98
C ALA A 14 -14.74 7.23 14.50
N ASP A 15 -14.77 8.48 14.06
CA ASP A 15 -14.34 8.92 12.74
C ASP A 15 -12.84 9.26 12.75
N ALA A 16 -12.02 8.42 12.12
CA ALA A 16 -10.57 8.57 12.05
C ALA A 16 -10.08 9.87 11.37
N PHE A 17 -10.97 10.63 10.72
CA PHE A 17 -10.64 11.92 10.10
C PHE A 17 -11.09 13.13 10.91
N ARG A 18 -11.89 12.94 11.97
CA ARG A 18 -12.48 14.02 12.76
C ARG A 18 -12.18 13.92 14.24
N ASP A 19 -12.21 12.70 14.76
CA ASP A 19 -12.26 12.45 16.20
C ASP A 19 -10.88 12.18 16.80
N PHE A 20 -9.90 11.81 15.98
CA PHE A 20 -8.50 11.71 16.40
C PHE A 20 -7.56 11.92 15.23
N ILE A 21 -6.32 12.34 15.52
CA ILE A 21 -5.25 12.45 14.51
C ILE A 21 -4.10 11.58 14.97
N VAL A 22 -3.64 10.69 14.09
CA VAL A 22 -2.41 9.91 14.27
C VAL A 22 -1.31 10.51 13.41
N GLN A 23 -0.17 10.76 14.02
CA GLN A 23 1.02 11.31 13.36
C GLN A 23 2.21 10.39 13.57
N ASP A 24 3.08 10.30 12.56
CA ASP A 24 4.38 9.64 12.66
C ASP A 24 5.45 10.63 12.20
N ASP A 25 6.32 11.04 13.12
CA ASP A 25 7.38 12.01 12.85
C ASP A 25 8.62 11.36 12.21
N SER A 26 8.59 10.06 11.93
CA SER A 26 9.70 9.30 11.34
C SER A 26 11.02 9.36 12.14
N ASP A 27 10.93 9.64 13.45
CA ASP A 27 12.06 9.73 14.38
C ASP A 27 12.46 8.37 14.99
N GLY A 28 11.79 7.30 14.57
CA GLY A 28 11.98 5.94 15.07
C GLY A 28 11.18 5.59 16.33
N ARG A 29 10.40 6.53 16.90
CA ARG A 29 9.47 6.25 18.01
C ARG A 29 8.13 5.68 17.53
N GLY A 30 7.84 5.86 16.25
CA GLY A 30 6.65 5.36 15.59
C GLY A 30 5.45 6.29 15.73
N PRO A 31 4.28 5.88 15.23
CA PRO A 31 3.09 6.72 15.23
C PRO A 31 2.59 6.98 16.66
N TYR A 32 2.02 8.16 16.90
CA TYR A 32 1.37 8.59 18.14
C TYR A 32 0.07 9.33 17.86
N ILE A 33 -0.79 9.45 18.88
CA ILE A 33 -2.03 10.24 18.81
C ILE A 33 -1.67 11.71 19.04
N ALA A 34 -1.72 12.52 17.99
CA ALA A 34 -1.42 13.95 18.03
C ALA A 34 -2.62 14.79 18.50
N TYR A 35 -3.84 14.31 18.24
CA TYR A 35 -5.08 14.96 18.66
C TYR A 35 -6.11 13.92 19.06
N TRP A 36 -6.87 14.23 20.12
CA TRP A 36 -7.98 13.43 20.62
C TRP A 36 -9.20 14.34 20.83
N GLY A 37 -10.26 14.07 20.09
CA GLY A 37 -11.50 14.85 20.06
C GLY A 37 -12.75 14.08 20.51
N LEU A 38 -12.60 12.85 20.99
CA LEU A 38 -13.70 12.07 21.58
C LEU A 38 -13.95 12.48 23.03
N ASP A 39 -15.21 12.42 23.45
CA ASP A 39 -15.61 12.58 24.87
C ASP A 39 -15.12 11.39 25.74
N SER A 40 -14.78 10.27 25.11
CA SER A 40 -14.17 9.12 25.76
C SER A 40 -12.72 9.41 26.19
N PRO A 41 -12.22 8.79 27.27
CA PRO A 41 -10.81 8.93 27.64
C PRO A 41 -9.90 8.40 26.53
N GLN A 42 -8.77 9.07 26.33
CA GLN A 42 -7.73 8.59 25.42
C GLN A 42 -7.23 7.21 25.90
N PRO A 43 -7.22 6.18 25.04
CA PRO A 43 -6.75 4.86 25.41
C PRO A 43 -5.25 4.89 25.71
N THR A 44 -4.84 4.07 26.67
CA THR A 44 -3.43 3.88 27.02
C THR A 44 -2.70 3.03 25.98
N ASP A 45 -1.37 3.11 25.95
CA ASP A 45 -0.55 2.29 25.05
C ASP A 45 -0.78 0.78 25.24
N GLU A 46 -1.05 0.35 26.48
CA GLU A 46 -1.35 -1.04 26.82
C GLU A 46 -2.68 -1.50 26.21
N GLU A 47 -3.74 -0.68 26.33
CA GLU A 47 -5.04 -0.95 25.72
C GLU A 47 -4.95 -0.99 24.20
N LEU A 48 -4.16 -0.08 23.60
CA LEU A 48 -3.92 -0.05 22.16
C LEU A 48 -3.17 -1.28 21.67
N GLN A 49 -2.17 -1.75 22.43
CA GLN A 49 -1.45 -2.99 22.11
C GLN A 49 -2.35 -4.21 22.22
N GLN A 50 -3.19 -4.29 23.26
CA GLN A 50 -4.12 -5.39 23.43
C GLN A 50 -5.17 -5.40 22.31
N ALA A 51 -5.78 -4.24 22.01
CA ALA A 51 -6.72 -4.09 20.91
C ALA A 51 -6.09 -4.46 19.57
N TRP A 52 -4.83 -4.08 19.33
CA TRP A 52 -4.10 -4.50 18.13
C TRP A 52 -3.86 -6.00 18.10
N ALA A 53 -3.50 -6.62 19.22
CA ALA A 53 -3.29 -8.06 19.32
C ALA A 53 -4.60 -8.85 19.13
N GLU A 54 -5.72 -8.35 19.63
CA GLU A 54 -7.05 -8.92 19.41
C GLU A 54 -7.48 -8.75 17.95
N TYR A 55 -7.30 -7.55 17.39
CA TYR A 55 -7.57 -7.25 15.99
C TYR A 55 -6.74 -8.11 15.03
N GLN A 56 -5.51 -8.47 15.37
CA GLN A 56 -4.70 -9.42 14.60
C GLN A 56 -5.21 -10.87 14.66
N LYS A 57 -5.88 -11.25 15.76
CA LYS A 57 -6.51 -12.58 15.89
C LYS A 57 -7.83 -12.65 15.14
N THR A 58 -8.52 -11.52 14.97
CA THR A 58 -9.64 -11.45 14.04
C THR A 58 -9.10 -11.64 12.62
N ASP A 59 -9.68 -12.57 11.88
CA ASP A 59 -9.23 -13.03 10.55
C ASP A 59 -9.52 -11.97 9.45
N ASN A 60 -9.20 -10.69 9.75
CA ASN A 60 -9.47 -9.56 8.87
C ASN A 60 -8.36 -9.47 7.81
N PRO A 61 -8.66 -9.75 6.53
CA PRO A 61 -7.64 -9.87 5.47
C PRO A 61 -6.89 -8.55 5.17
N SER A 62 -7.38 -7.40 5.65
CA SER A 62 -6.73 -6.10 5.45
C SER A 62 -5.56 -5.81 6.41
N THR A 63 -5.32 -6.66 7.42
CA THR A 63 -4.35 -6.39 8.51
C THR A 63 -3.11 -7.27 8.43
N LYS A 64 -3.18 -8.36 7.66
CA LYS A 64 -2.00 -9.14 7.33
C LYS A 64 -1.18 -8.35 6.30
N PRO A 65 0.06 -7.95 6.60
CA PRO A 65 0.99 -7.64 5.54
C PRO A 65 0.97 -8.84 4.59
N LYS A 66 0.84 -8.59 3.28
CA LYS A 66 0.85 -9.67 2.28
C LYS A 66 1.98 -10.63 2.65
N SER A 67 1.63 -11.90 2.84
CA SER A 67 2.62 -12.91 3.21
C SER A 67 3.78 -12.85 2.21
N LEU A 68 5.00 -13.23 2.63
CA LEU A 68 6.16 -13.18 1.75
C LEU A 68 5.88 -13.89 0.41
N GLU A 69 5.13 -14.99 0.45
CA GLU A 69 4.67 -15.75 -0.71
C GLU A 69 3.73 -14.92 -1.61
N GLN A 70 2.77 -14.21 -1.04
CA GLN A 70 1.86 -13.33 -1.81
C GLN A 70 2.61 -12.16 -2.45
N ARG A 71 3.64 -11.64 -1.75
CA ARG A 71 4.52 -10.60 -2.30
C ARG A 71 5.38 -11.13 -3.44
N ILE A 72 5.90 -12.36 -3.33
CA ILE A 72 6.64 -13.03 -4.40
C ILE A 72 5.75 -13.19 -5.64
N VAL A 73 4.55 -13.76 -5.49
CA VAL A 73 3.60 -13.92 -6.61
C VAL A 73 3.26 -12.58 -7.27
N THR A 74 3.03 -11.53 -6.47
CA THR A 74 2.75 -10.19 -7.01
C THR A 74 3.95 -9.65 -7.80
N LEU A 75 5.17 -9.81 -7.28
CA LEU A 75 6.40 -9.36 -7.95
C LEU A 75 6.66 -10.14 -9.24
N GLU A 76 6.42 -11.45 -9.25
CA GLU A 76 6.55 -12.29 -10.44
C GLU A 76 5.55 -11.88 -11.53
N GLN A 77 4.29 -11.61 -11.17
CA GLN A 77 3.29 -11.09 -12.09
C GLN A 77 3.68 -9.73 -12.66
N GLN A 78 4.16 -8.82 -11.80
CA GLN A 78 4.64 -7.49 -12.23
C GLN A 78 5.82 -7.62 -13.19
N ASN A 79 6.81 -8.45 -12.88
CA ASN A 79 7.95 -8.71 -13.75
C ASN A 79 7.52 -9.29 -15.10
N ALA A 80 6.59 -10.25 -15.12
CA ALA A 80 6.05 -10.81 -16.37
C ALA A 80 5.34 -9.75 -17.22
N SER A 81 4.53 -8.89 -16.59
CA SER A 81 3.84 -7.80 -17.27
C SER A 81 4.81 -6.78 -17.87
N LEU A 82 5.88 -6.44 -17.15
CA LEU A 82 6.91 -5.52 -17.61
C LEU A 82 7.70 -6.10 -18.78
N LEU A 83 8.03 -7.40 -18.74
CA LEU A 83 8.71 -8.07 -19.85
C LEU A 83 7.86 -8.09 -21.12
N LEU A 84 6.54 -8.28 -20.99
CA LEU A 84 5.62 -8.22 -22.13
C LEU A 84 5.58 -6.82 -22.73
N ALA A 85 5.38 -5.80 -21.89
CA ALA A 85 5.33 -4.41 -22.34
C ALA A 85 6.64 -3.96 -23.02
N LEU A 86 7.80 -4.38 -22.50
CA LEU A 86 9.09 -4.09 -23.13
C LEU A 86 9.21 -4.75 -24.51
N THR A 87 8.70 -5.97 -24.66
CA THR A 87 8.73 -6.71 -25.92
C THR A 87 7.87 -6.04 -26.98
N GLU A 88 6.66 -5.61 -26.60
CA GLU A 88 5.75 -4.84 -27.48
C GLU A 88 6.40 -3.55 -27.95
N VAL A 89 6.98 -2.77 -27.02
CA VAL A 89 7.67 -1.51 -27.34
C VAL A 89 8.86 -1.74 -28.29
N GLN A 90 9.61 -2.83 -28.11
CA GLN A 90 10.71 -3.18 -29.02
C GLN A 90 10.20 -3.60 -30.41
N GLY A 91 9.12 -4.36 -30.47
CA GLY A 91 8.44 -4.72 -31.71
C GLY A 91 7.99 -3.50 -32.50
N GLU A 92 7.35 -2.55 -31.82
CA GLU A 92 6.86 -1.30 -32.43
C GLU A 92 8.01 -0.41 -32.88
N LYS A 93 9.08 -0.29 -32.08
CA LYS A 93 10.32 0.39 -32.50
C LYS A 93 10.98 -0.29 -33.70
N ARG A 94 10.85 -1.62 -33.87
CA ARG A 94 11.39 -2.32 -35.05
C ARG A 94 10.53 -2.07 -36.28
N LYS A 95 9.20 -2.17 -36.17
CA LYS A 95 8.26 -1.88 -37.28
C LYS A 95 8.42 -0.44 -37.79
N ASN A 96 8.47 0.55 -36.88
CA ASN A 96 8.64 1.95 -37.26
C ASN A 96 9.98 2.21 -37.96
N ARG A 97 11.08 1.55 -37.53
CA ARG A 97 12.38 1.66 -38.20
C ARG A 97 12.39 0.99 -39.58
N GLY A 98 11.74 -0.17 -39.73
CA GLY A 98 11.62 -0.85 -41.03
C GLY A 98 10.77 -0.06 -42.03
N GLY A 99 9.67 0.56 -41.58
CA GLY A 99 8.84 1.43 -42.40
C GLY A 99 9.55 2.71 -42.85
N LEU A 100 10.39 3.30 -42.00
CA LEU A 100 11.18 4.47 -42.38
C LEU A 100 12.21 4.14 -43.49
N MET A 101 12.85 2.96 -43.42
CA MET A 101 13.80 2.48 -44.42
C MET A 101 13.13 2.18 -45.77
N SER A 102 11.93 1.60 -45.78
CA SER A 102 11.20 1.32 -47.03
C SER A 102 10.70 2.59 -47.72
N LEU A 103 10.28 3.60 -46.95
CA LEU A 103 9.90 4.93 -47.47
C LEU A 103 11.07 5.69 -48.11
N TRP A 104 12.30 5.46 -47.67
CA TRP A 104 13.49 6.09 -48.25
C TRP A 104 14.03 5.37 -49.50
N SER A 105 13.86 4.04 -49.62
CA SER A 105 14.33 3.27 -50.78
C SER A 105 13.44 3.38 -52.03
N GLY A 106 12.22 3.93 -51.91
CA GLY A 106 11.28 4.09 -53.04
C GLY A 106 11.40 5.41 -53.82
N LYS A 107 12.32 6.30 -53.46
CA LYS A 107 12.62 7.54 -54.21
C LYS A 107 13.96 7.39 -54.96
N LYS A 108 13.98 6.64 -56.05
CA LYS A 108 15.00 6.75 -57.11
C LYS A 108 14.37 6.45 -58.46
#